data_AF-A0A3Q3WVH2-F1
#
_entry.id   AF-A0A3Q3WVH2-F1
#
_cell.length_a   1.000
_cell.length_b   1.000
_cell.length_c   1.000
_cell.angle_alpha   90.00
_cell.angle_beta   90.00
_cell.angle_gamma   90.00
#
_symmetry.space_group_name_H-M   'P 1'
#
loop_
_entity.id
_entity.type
_entity.pdbx_description
1 polymer ?
#
loop_
_entity_poly.entity_id
_entity_poly.type
_entity_poly.pdbx_seq_one_letter_code
_entity_poly.pdbx_strand_id
1 'polypeptide(L)'
;MTKVKVGKEDQSSNEFVEKRRSALERYDYKKLPRAVSTQALSSAGLLRMVNKAADAVNKMTIKMDESDAWFEEKQQHFENLDVQLRKLHASVESLVCHRKELSINTAQFAKSAAMLGNSEDHTALSRALSQLAEVEEKIDQLHQDQANADFYLFSELLGDYVRLITAGVFDHRMKTWQKWQDSQLLLQRKREAEAKLQFTNKPDKLQQAKDEIKELEGKVQQGERDFEQISKTIRKEVSRFEKERVKDFKTIIIKYLESLVQTQQQLIKYWEAFLPEAKAIS
;
A
#
# COMPACT_ATOMS: atom_id res chain seq x y z
N MET A 1 -9.17 -53.19 -6.92
CA MET A 1 -9.50 -51.97 -7.67
C MET A 1 -9.20 -50.77 -6.79
N THR A 2 -8.22 -49.96 -7.18
CA THR A 2 -7.66 -48.87 -6.36
C THR A 2 -8.49 -47.61 -6.55
N LYS A 3 -9.11 -47.10 -5.46
CA LYS A 3 -9.84 -45.83 -5.45
C LYS A 3 -8.83 -44.68 -5.48
N VAL A 4 -8.83 -43.91 -6.57
CA VAL A 4 -8.08 -42.66 -6.69
C VAL A 4 -8.75 -41.61 -5.79
N LYS A 5 -7.93 -41.03 -4.90
CA LYS A 5 -8.29 -39.97 -3.96
C LYS A 5 -8.10 -38.65 -4.70
N VAL A 6 -9.20 -37.95 -5.01
CA VAL A 6 -9.15 -36.60 -5.60
C VAL A 6 -8.60 -35.65 -4.53
N GLY A 7 -7.45 -35.05 -4.84
CA GLY A 7 -6.69 -34.18 -3.94
C GLY A 7 -7.28 -32.78 -3.87
N LYS A 8 -7.02 -32.13 -2.72
CA LYS A 8 -7.21 -30.69 -2.47
C LYS A 8 -6.29 -29.86 -3.38
N GLU A 9 -6.63 -29.69 -4.64
CA GLU A 9 -6.10 -28.60 -5.45
C GLU A 9 -7.14 -27.46 -5.51
N ASP A 10 -6.64 -26.22 -5.60
CA ASP A 10 -7.35 -25.02 -6.06
C ASP A 10 -8.04 -24.04 -5.09
N GLN A 11 -7.53 -23.86 -3.87
CA GLN A 11 -7.72 -22.57 -3.16
C GLN A 11 -6.55 -21.61 -3.38
N SER A 12 -5.31 -22.10 -3.23
CA SER A 12 -4.09 -21.30 -3.44
C SER A 12 -3.90 -20.89 -4.91
N SER A 13 -4.19 -21.78 -5.86
CA SER A 13 -4.14 -21.49 -7.30
C SER A 13 -5.12 -20.39 -7.69
N ASN A 14 -6.35 -20.46 -7.17
CA ASN A 14 -7.38 -19.46 -7.42
C ASN A 14 -7.01 -18.12 -6.78
N GLU A 15 -6.53 -18.11 -5.53
CA GLU A 15 -6.06 -16.89 -4.87
C GLU A 15 -4.92 -16.21 -5.65
N PHE A 16 -3.98 -16.98 -6.20
CA PHE A 16 -2.89 -16.47 -7.05
C PHE A 16 -3.38 -15.88 -8.38
N VAL A 17 -4.28 -16.58 -9.07
CA VAL A 17 -4.85 -16.13 -10.35
C VAL A 17 -5.66 -14.86 -10.15
N GLU A 18 -6.50 -14.82 -9.12
CA GLU A 18 -7.36 -13.68 -8.83
C GLU A 18 -6.55 -12.46 -8.35
N LYS A 19 -5.47 -12.69 -7.60
CA LYS A 19 -4.49 -11.65 -7.24
C LYS A 19 -3.78 -11.08 -8.46
N ARG A 20 -3.38 -11.92 -9.42
CA ARG A 20 -2.78 -11.45 -10.68
C ARG A 20 -3.79 -10.73 -11.57
N ARG A 21 -5.02 -11.23 -11.69
CA ARG A 21 -6.09 -10.56 -12.45
C ARG A 21 -6.37 -9.18 -11.87
N SER A 22 -6.58 -9.08 -10.55
CA SER A 22 -6.81 -7.81 -9.86
C SER A 22 -5.63 -6.86 -10.01
N ALA A 23 -4.39 -7.36 -9.92
CA ALA A 23 -3.20 -6.56 -10.15
C ALA A 23 -3.10 -6.07 -11.61
N LEU A 24 -3.44 -6.91 -12.59
CA LEU A 24 -3.44 -6.57 -14.02
C LEU A 24 -4.53 -5.56 -14.38
N GLU A 25 -5.76 -5.75 -13.88
CA GLU A 25 -6.84 -4.77 -14.06
C GLU A 25 -6.45 -3.42 -13.46
N ARG A 26 -5.82 -3.39 -12.28
CA ARG A 26 -5.28 -2.15 -11.70
C ARG A 26 -4.12 -1.58 -12.51
N TYR A 27 -3.29 -2.42 -13.15
CA TYR A 27 -2.17 -2.00 -13.99
C TYR A 27 -2.64 -1.39 -15.31
N ASP A 28 -3.67 -1.95 -15.93
CA ASP A 28 -4.23 -1.49 -17.21
C ASP A 28 -4.93 -0.12 -17.07
N TYR A 29 -5.51 0.16 -15.90
CA TYR A 29 -6.00 1.50 -15.54
C TYR A 29 -4.88 2.49 -15.17
N LYS A 30 -3.72 2.01 -14.70
CA LYS A 30 -2.58 2.84 -14.27
C LYS A 30 -1.51 2.94 -15.38
N LYS A 31 -1.67 3.86 -16.32
CA LYS A 31 -0.50 4.46 -17.02
C LYS A 31 0.28 5.34 -16.02
N LEU A 32 1.03 4.70 -15.13
CA LEU A 32 2.01 5.34 -14.25
C LEU A 32 3.42 5.20 -14.86
N PRO A 33 4.33 6.15 -14.57
CA PRO A 33 5.70 6.10 -15.08
C PRO A 33 6.38 4.82 -14.60
N ARG A 34 7.16 4.19 -15.49
CA ARG A 34 8.01 3.03 -15.16
C ARG A 34 8.86 3.35 -13.92
N ALA A 35 8.73 2.55 -12.88
CA ALA A 35 9.68 2.55 -11.77
C ALA A 35 11.04 2.08 -12.30
N VAL A 36 12.03 2.98 -12.32
CA VAL A 36 13.43 2.61 -12.53
C VAL A 36 14.05 2.49 -11.14
N SER A 37 13.96 1.29 -10.56
CA SER A 37 14.90 0.72 -9.57
C SER A 37 14.18 -0.36 -8.74
N THR A 38 14.01 -1.54 -9.33
CA THR A 38 13.76 -2.76 -8.56
C THR A 38 15.05 -3.17 -7.85
N GLN A 39 15.15 -2.93 -6.54
CA GLN A 39 16.04 -3.72 -5.71
C GLN A 39 15.21 -4.79 -5.00
N ALA A 40 15.57 -6.04 -5.26
CA ALA A 40 14.97 -7.21 -4.64
C ALA A 40 15.22 -7.19 -3.12
N LEU A 41 14.16 -7.30 -2.33
CA LEU A 41 14.22 -7.54 -0.90
C LEU A 41 14.65 -8.99 -0.67
N SER A 42 15.94 -9.19 -0.36
CA SER A 42 16.46 -10.44 0.19
C SER A 42 16.33 -10.42 1.71
N SER A 43 15.79 -11.52 2.26
CA SER A 43 15.70 -11.82 3.68
C SER A 43 17.10 -12.08 4.27
N ALA A 44 17.70 -11.06 4.88
CA ALA A 44 18.87 -11.22 5.76
C ALA A 44 18.85 -10.14 6.84
N GLY A 45 18.01 -10.35 7.86
CA GLY A 45 18.12 -9.64 9.13
C GLY A 45 19.36 -10.13 9.86
N LEU A 46 20.32 -9.22 10.10
CA LEU A 46 21.23 -9.15 11.27
C LEU A 46 22.41 -8.15 11.07
N LEU A 47 22.61 -7.57 9.88
CA LEU A 47 23.69 -6.58 9.65
C LEU A 47 23.27 -5.09 9.78
N ARG A 48 22.04 -4.80 10.21
CA ARG A 48 21.46 -3.44 10.15
C ARG A 48 21.79 -2.52 11.34
N MET A 49 22.58 -2.96 12.33
CA MET A 49 22.90 -2.14 13.51
C MET A 49 24.22 -1.36 13.42
N VAL A 50 25.10 -1.64 12.45
CA VAL A 50 26.38 -0.91 12.33
C VAL A 50 26.25 0.36 11.48
N ASN A 51 25.25 0.45 10.58
CA ASN A 51 25.02 1.66 9.76
C ASN A 51 24.33 2.81 10.52
N LYS A 52 23.62 2.53 11.62
CA LYS A 52 22.91 3.58 12.38
C LYS A 52 23.84 4.57 13.09
N ALA A 53 25.07 4.16 13.41
CA ALA A 53 26.06 5.05 14.03
C ALA A 53 26.70 5.99 12.99
N ALA A 54 26.87 5.54 11.74
CA ALA A 54 27.35 6.38 10.64
C ALA A 54 26.31 7.43 10.21
N ASP A 55 25.02 7.05 10.19
CA ASP A 55 23.91 7.98 9.91
C ASP A 55 23.74 9.04 11.02
N ALA A 56 24.14 8.74 12.26
CA ALA A 56 24.03 9.66 13.39
C ALA A 56 25.15 10.71 13.45
N VAL A 57 26.29 10.50 12.78
CA VAL A 57 27.41 11.45 12.74
C VAL A 57 27.24 12.49 11.62
N ASN A 58 26.35 12.26 10.65
CA ASN A 58 26.00 13.25 9.64
C ASN A 58 24.95 14.28 10.11
N LYS A 59 24.61 14.26 11.42
CA LYS A 59 23.53 15.02 12.06
C LYS A 59 23.91 16.46 12.47
N MET A 60 24.99 17.00 11.89
CA MET A 60 25.09 18.45 11.61
C MET A 60 24.51 18.75 10.22
N THR A 61 23.42 18.06 9.87
CA THR A 61 22.61 18.36 8.69
C THR A 61 21.97 19.72 8.92
N ILE A 62 22.20 20.67 8.03
CA ILE A 62 21.49 21.94 8.03
C ILE A 62 20.00 21.59 7.97
N LYS A 63 19.23 21.92 9.02
CA LYS A 63 17.79 21.72 8.97
C LYS A 63 17.25 22.67 7.90
N MET A 64 16.57 22.13 6.90
CA MET A 64 15.86 22.97 5.94
C MET A 64 14.81 23.78 6.68
N ASP A 65 14.99 25.10 6.66
CA ASP A 65 13.93 26.03 6.97
C ASP A 65 13.05 26.08 5.72
N GLU A 66 11.93 25.36 5.74
CA GLU A 66 10.99 25.34 4.62
C GLU A 66 10.38 26.74 4.52
N SER A 67 10.92 27.55 3.62
CA SER A 67 10.40 28.90 3.35
C SER A 67 9.11 28.87 2.53
N ASP A 68 8.76 27.72 1.95
CA ASP A 68 7.56 27.53 1.16
C ASP A 68 6.44 26.87 1.96
N ALA A 69 5.53 27.72 2.46
CA ALA A 69 4.35 27.29 3.23
C ALA A 69 3.51 26.20 2.53
N TRP A 70 3.49 26.15 1.20
CA TRP A 70 2.76 25.11 0.48
C TRP A 70 3.38 23.72 0.70
N PHE A 71 4.72 23.61 0.73
CA PHE A 71 5.39 22.34 0.95
C PHE A 71 5.23 21.88 2.40
N GLU A 72 5.33 22.80 3.37
CA GLU A 72 5.11 22.49 4.78
C GLU A 72 3.69 21.95 5.02
N GLU A 73 2.66 22.65 4.51
CA GLU A 73 1.27 22.24 4.62
C GLU A 73 1.03 20.88 3.95
N LYS A 74 1.52 20.69 2.71
CA LYS A 74 1.32 19.43 1.98
C LYS A 74 2.06 18.27 2.60
N GLN A 75 3.26 18.49 3.14
CA GLN A 75 4.00 17.44 3.83
C GLN A 75 3.22 16.98 5.07
N GLN A 76 2.76 17.91 5.91
CA GLN A 76 1.97 17.58 7.09
C GLN A 76 0.66 16.86 6.72
N HIS A 77 -0.02 17.31 5.66
CA HIS A 77 -1.22 16.64 5.17
C HIS A 77 -0.93 15.20 4.72
N PHE A 78 0.16 14.96 3.98
CA PHE A 78 0.52 13.61 3.54
C PHE A 78 0.96 12.70 4.69
N GLU A 79 1.65 13.23 5.71
CA GLU A 79 1.98 12.49 6.93
C GLU A 79 0.71 12.06 7.69
N ASN A 80 -0.25 12.96 7.84
CA ASN A 80 -1.55 12.65 8.44
C ASN A 80 -2.32 11.62 7.62
N LEU A 81 -2.31 11.77 6.28
CA LEU A 81 -2.97 10.85 5.37
C LEU A 81 -2.36 9.45 5.43
N ASP A 82 -1.03 9.33 5.50
CA ASP A 82 -0.33 8.05 5.66
C ASP A 82 -0.78 7.33 6.93
N VAL A 83 -0.79 8.04 8.07
CA VAL A 83 -1.24 7.49 9.35
C VAL A 83 -2.68 6.99 9.27
N GLN A 84 -3.58 7.78 8.68
CA GLN A 84 -4.99 7.43 8.56
C GLN A 84 -5.20 6.24 7.61
N LEU A 85 -4.56 6.24 6.45
CA LEU A 85 -4.71 5.15 5.48
C LEU A 85 -4.11 3.84 5.97
N ARG A 86 -3.00 3.88 6.71
CA ARG A 86 -2.44 2.67 7.35
C ARG A 86 -3.39 2.07 8.38
N LYS A 87 -4.01 2.90 9.22
CA LYS A 87 -5.01 2.45 10.20
C LYS A 87 -6.23 1.84 9.50
N LEU A 88 -6.71 2.50 8.45
CA LEU A 88 -7.84 2.00 7.65
C LEU A 88 -7.48 0.68 6.96
N HIS A 89 -6.31 0.59 6.33
CA HIS A 89 -5.82 -0.64 5.69
C HIS A 89 -5.77 -1.79 6.70
N ALA A 90 -5.17 -1.59 7.87
CA ALA A 90 -5.10 -2.62 8.90
C ALA A 90 -6.48 -3.08 9.39
N SER A 91 -7.45 -2.16 9.49
CA SER A 91 -8.83 -2.50 9.84
C SER A 91 -9.51 -3.33 8.76
N VAL A 92 -9.27 -3.02 7.48
CA VAL A 92 -9.79 -3.79 6.35
C VAL A 92 -9.10 -5.16 6.24
N GLU A 93 -7.80 -5.26 6.49
CA GLU A 93 -7.10 -6.55 6.57
C GLU A 93 -7.70 -7.44 7.68
N SER A 94 -7.99 -6.86 8.84
CA SER A 94 -8.68 -7.58 9.91
C SER A 94 -10.09 -8.02 9.50
N LEU A 95 -10.84 -7.18 8.78
CA LEU A 95 -12.15 -7.53 8.23
C LEU A 95 -12.08 -8.76 7.30
N VAL A 96 -11.09 -8.79 6.41
CA VAL A 96 -10.83 -9.94 5.52
C VAL A 96 -10.59 -11.20 6.34
N CYS A 97 -9.73 -11.13 7.37
CA CYS A 97 -9.42 -12.28 8.22
C CYS A 97 -10.66 -12.80 8.95
N HIS A 98 -11.42 -11.92 9.62
CA HIS A 98 -12.64 -12.32 10.32
C HIS A 98 -13.68 -12.94 9.38
N ARG A 99 -13.78 -12.45 8.14
CA ARG A 99 -14.73 -13.01 7.17
C ARG A 99 -14.32 -14.38 6.66
N LYS A 100 -13.01 -14.62 6.48
CA LYS A 100 -12.46 -15.96 6.20
C LYS A 100 -12.70 -16.92 7.36
N GLU A 101 -12.52 -16.47 8.60
CA GLU A 101 -12.83 -17.28 9.79
C GLU A 101 -14.32 -17.60 9.90
N LEU A 102 -15.19 -16.64 9.61
CA LEU A 102 -16.63 -16.85 9.60
C LEU A 102 -17.02 -17.94 8.58
N SER A 103 -16.50 -17.85 7.35
CA SER A 103 -16.66 -18.89 6.32
C SER A 103 -16.25 -20.28 6.84
N ILE A 104 -15.07 -20.41 7.43
CA ILE A 104 -14.57 -21.69 7.98
C ILE A 104 -15.53 -22.25 9.05
N ASN A 105 -16.00 -21.39 9.97
CA ASN A 105 -16.90 -21.81 11.04
C ASN A 105 -18.28 -22.20 10.50
N THR A 106 -18.81 -21.46 9.52
CA THR A 106 -20.08 -21.78 8.85
C THR A 106 -19.99 -23.13 8.12
N ALA A 107 -18.90 -23.40 7.40
CA ALA A 107 -18.67 -24.69 6.76
C ALA A 107 -18.63 -25.86 7.76
N GLN A 108 -17.99 -25.64 8.93
CA GLN A 108 -17.98 -26.64 10.01
C GLN A 108 -19.38 -26.86 10.60
N PHE A 109 -20.15 -25.79 10.78
CA PHE A 109 -21.53 -25.87 11.24
C PHE A 109 -22.41 -26.66 10.26
N ALA A 110 -22.34 -26.35 8.96
CA ALA A 110 -23.06 -27.07 7.93
C ALA A 110 -22.77 -28.58 7.97
N LYS A 111 -21.50 -28.96 8.07
CA LYS A 111 -21.09 -30.37 8.20
C LYS A 111 -21.68 -31.03 9.45
N SER A 112 -21.65 -30.35 10.59
CA SER A 112 -22.23 -30.87 11.84
C SER A 112 -23.75 -31.03 11.74
N ALA A 113 -24.44 -30.06 11.15
CA ALA A 113 -25.89 -30.13 10.91
C ALA A 113 -26.25 -31.32 10.01
N ALA A 114 -25.49 -31.56 8.94
CA ALA A 114 -25.69 -32.72 8.07
C ALA A 114 -25.46 -34.05 8.81
N MET A 115 -24.44 -34.12 9.67
CA MET A 115 -24.18 -35.32 10.49
C MET A 115 -25.31 -35.60 11.49
N LEU A 116 -25.84 -34.56 12.14
CA LEU A 116 -27.00 -34.67 13.02
C LEU A 116 -28.25 -35.10 12.25
N GLY A 117 -28.52 -34.50 11.09
CA GLY A 117 -29.64 -34.90 10.24
C GLY A 117 -29.59 -36.39 9.85
N ASN A 118 -28.41 -36.93 9.55
CA ASN A 118 -28.23 -38.34 9.24
C ASN A 118 -28.39 -39.29 10.45
N SER A 119 -28.27 -38.76 11.66
CA SER A 119 -28.37 -39.53 12.91
C SER A 119 -29.76 -39.42 13.56
N GLU A 120 -30.65 -38.62 12.98
CA GLU A 120 -31.96 -38.31 13.53
C GLU A 120 -33.03 -39.27 12.99
N ASP A 121 -33.81 -39.85 13.89
CA ASP A 121 -34.88 -40.80 13.55
C ASP A 121 -36.16 -40.08 13.11
N HIS A 122 -36.42 -38.89 13.65
CA HIS A 122 -37.59 -38.11 13.29
C HIS A 122 -37.44 -37.51 11.89
N THR A 123 -38.17 -38.05 10.92
CA THR A 123 -38.00 -37.72 9.49
C THR A 123 -38.08 -36.23 9.16
N ALA A 124 -39.02 -35.50 9.77
CA ALA A 124 -39.16 -34.06 9.52
C ALA A 124 -37.97 -33.25 10.07
N LEU A 125 -37.44 -33.67 11.24
CA LEU A 125 -36.29 -33.00 11.87
C LEU A 125 -35.00 -33.34 11.11
N SER A 126 -34.81 -34.61 10.73
CA SER A 126 -33.72 -35.06 9.87
C SER A 126 -33.66 -34.25 8.56
N ARG A 127 -34.80 -34.14 7.85
CA ARG A 127 -34.92 -33.36 6.61
C ARG A 127 -34.56 -31.89 6.81
N ALA A 128 -35.05 -31.27 7.88
CA ALA A 128 -34.77 -29.86 8.15
C ALA A 128 -33.30 -29.60 8.51
N LEU A 129 -32.66 -30.51 9.24
CA LEU A 129 -31.22 -30.43 9.53
C LEU A 129 -30.37 -30.57 8.27
N SER A 130 -30.75 -31.48 7.36
CA SER A 130 -30.08 -31.60 6.06
C SER A 130 -30.23 -30.34 5.21
N GLN A 131 -31.42 -29.73 5.17
CA GLN A 131 -31.63 -28.50 4.43
C GLN A 131 -30.95 -27.28 5.08
N LEU A 132 -30.89 -27.23 6.41
CA LEU A 132 -30.09 -26.22 7.12
C LEU A 132 -28.61 -26.34 6.74
N ALA A 133 -28.08 -27.56 6.67
CA ALA A 133 -26.71 -27.78 6.20
C ALA A 133 -26.49 -27.24 4.78
N GLU A 134 -27.39 -27.52 3.84
CA GLU A 134 -27.30 -27.00 2.46
C GLU A 134 -27.38 -25.46 2.40
N VAL A 135 -28.20 -24.84 3.24
CA VAL A 135 -28.30 -23.38 3.35
C VAL A 135 -27.00 -22.80 3.87
N GLU A 136 -26.43 -23.40 4.91
CA GLU A 136 -25.18 -22.94 5.52
C GLU A 136 -23.98 -23.16 4.58
N GLU A 137 -23.95 -24.22 3.77
CA GLU A 137 -22.94 -24.37 2.69
C GLU A 137 -23.03 -23.22 1.66
N LYS A 138 -24.25 -22.81 1.30
CA LYS A 138 -24.43 -21.66 0.39
C LYS A 138 -24.03 -20.34 1.06
N ILE A 139 -24.28 -20.19 2.36
CA ILE A 139 -23.88 -19.00 3.14
C ILE A 139 -22.35 -18.94 3.30
N ASP A 140 -21.68 -20.07 3.52
CA ASP A 140 -20.22 -20.16 3.49
C ASP A 140 -19.66 -19.61 2.17
N GLN A 141 -20.21 -20.05 1.02
CA GLN A 141 -19.79 -19.52 -0.28
C GLN A 141 -19.96 -18.00 -0.37
N LEU A 142 -21.08 -17.45 0.15
CA LEU A 142 -21.29 -16.00 0.22
C LEU A 142 -20.24 -15.29 1.08
N HIS A 143 -19.83 -15.87 2.21
CA HIS A 143 -18.76 -15.32 3.04
C HIS A 143 -17.41 -15.34 2.32
N GLN A 144 -17.10 -16.39 1.56
CA GLN A 144 -15.89 -16.46 0.74
C GLN A 144 -15.88 -15.38 -0.34
N ASP A 145 -17.00 -15.20 -1.05
CA ASP A 145 -17.15 -14.17 -2.09
C ASP A 145 -16.98 -12.76 -1.50
N GLN A 146 -17.58 -12.51 -0.33
CA GLN A 146 -17.42 -11.25 0.40
C GLN A 146 -15.97 -11.03 0.88
N ALA A 147 -15.27 -12.07 1.34
CA ALA A 147 -13.89 -11.96 1.77
C ALA A 147 -12.95 -11.66 0.58
N ASN A 148 -13.26 -12.22 -0.59
CA ASN A 148 -12.58 -11.90 -1.84
C ASN A 148 -12.82 -10.43 -2.24
N ALA A 149 -14.07 -9.95 -2.14
CA ALA A 149 -14.40 -8.55 -2.44
C ALA A 149 -13.67 -7.58 -1.49
N ASP A 150 -13.66 -7.86 -0.18
CA ASP A 150 -12.90 -7.09 0.81
C ASP A 150 -11.43 -6.98 0.41
N PHE A 151 -10.82 -8.11 0.06
CA PHE A 151 -9.39 -8.19 -0.21
C PHE A 151 -9.03 -7.53 -1.55
N TYR A 152 -9.63 -8.01 -2.66
CA TYR A 152 -9.22 -7.63 -4.01
C TYR A 152 -9.68 -6.23 -4.40
N LEU A 153 -10.86 -5.80 -3.94
CA LEU A 153 -11.36 -4.46 -4.25
C LEU A 153 -10.82 -3.45 -3.24
N PHE A 154 -11.02 -3.69 -1.94
CA PHE A 154 -10.82 -2.62 -0.95
C PHE A 154 -9.42 -2.64 -0.32
N SER A 155 -8.99 -3.78 0.23
CA SER A 155 -7.69 -3.91 0.91
C SER A 155 -6.54 -3.60 -0.02
N GLU A 156 -6.52 -4.18 -1.22
CA GLU A 156 -5.43 -3.98 -2.17
C GLU A 156 -5.35 -2.53 -2.69
N LEU A 157 -6.49 -1.85 -2.88
CA LEU A 157 -6.51 -0.42 -3.23
C LEU A 157 -5.86 0.42 -2.11
N LEU A 158 -6.28 0.19 -0.87
CA LEU A 158 -5.73 0.88 0.29
C LEU A 158 -4.22 0.61 0.41
N GLY A 159 -3.78 -0.64 0.24
CA GLY A 159 -2.38 -1.03 0.25
C GLY A 159 -1.55 -0.35 -0.84
N ASP A 160 -2.08 -0.22 -2.06
CA ASP A 160 -1.46 0.53 -3.15
C ASP A 160 -1.25 2.01 -2.78
N TYR A 161 -2.27 2.65 -2.21
CA TYR A 161 -2.19 4.07 -1.82
C TYR A 161 -1.26 4.30 -0.63
N VAL A 162 -1.24 3.39 0.36
CA VAL A 162 -0.26 3.42 1.46
C VAL A 162 1.16 3.34 0.91
N ARG A 163 1.44 2.42 -0.02
CA ARG A 163 2.75 2.29 -0.67
C ARG A 163 3.14 3.54 -1.46
N LEU A 164 2.18 4.13 -2.19
CA LEU A 164 2.41 5.32 -3.00
C LEU A 164 2.76 6.54 -2.13
N ILE A 165 2.05 6.74 -1.01
CA ILE A 165 2.33 7.84 -0.08
C ILE A 165 3.68 7.64 0.63
N THR A 166 4.00 6.39 0.99
CA THR A 166 5.26 6.03 1.65
C THR A 166 6.49 6.19 0.72
N ALA A 167 6.31 6.40 -0.59
CA ALA A 167 7.41 6.51 -1.55
C ALA A 167 8.34 7.73 -1.35
N GLY A 168 8.01 8.65 -0.43
CA GLY A 168 8.98 9.61 0.12
C GLY A 168 9.40 10.71 -0.85
N VAL A 169 8.47 11.24 -1.65
CA VAL A 169 8.78 12.29 -2.64
C VAL A 169 9.27 13.59 -1.98
N PHE A 170 8.74 13.92 -0.79
CA PHE A 170 9.18 15.07 0.01
C PHE A 170 10.60 14.85 0.58
N ASP A 171 10.91 13.64 1.05
CA ASP A 171 12.28 13.27 1.48
C ASP A 171 13.29 13.40 0.34
N HIS A 172 12.89 13.06 -0.89
CA HIS A 172 13.75 13.22 -2.05
C HIS A 172 14.03 14.70 -2.35
N ARG A 173 13.02 15.57 -2.25
CA ARG A 173 13.21 17.03 -2.36
C ARG A 173 14.13 17.57 -1.28
N MET A 174 13.96 17.13 -0.03
CA MET A 174 14.83 17.50 1.10
C MET A 174 16.29 17.11 0.83
N LYS A 175 16.54 15.90 0.32
CA LYS A 175 17.91 15.45 -0.04
C LYS A 175 18.52 16.27 -1.16
N THR A 176 17.74 16.62 -2.18
CA THR A 176 18.20 17.48 -3.28
C THR A 176 18.55 18.88 -2.79
N TRP A 177 17.72 19.44 -1.90
CA TRP A 177 18.01 20.71 -1.23
C TRP A 177 19.30 20.64 -0.41
N GLN A 178 19.46 19.60 0.42
CA GLN A 178 20.65 19.44 1.26
C GLN A 178 21.93 19.42 0.41
N LYS A 179 21.93 18.65 -0.68
CA LYS A 179 23.06 18.58 -1.62
C LYS A 179 23.40 19.95 -2.22
N TRP A 180 22.39 20.75 -2.55
CA TRP A 180 22.58 22.11 -3.06
C TRP A 180 23.19 23.03 -1.99
N GLN A 181 22.67 23.00 -0.77
CA GLN A 181 23.18 23.80 0.34
C GLN A 181 24.61 23.43 0.75
N ASP A 182 24.93 22.14 0.78
CA ASP A 182 26.29 21.67 1.06
C ASP A 182 27.29 22.20 0.02
N SER A 183 26.88 22.23 -1.26
CA SER A 183 27.68 22.80 -2.34
C SER A 183 27.85 24.32 -2.19
N GLN A 184 26.81 25.02 -1.74
CA GLN A 184 26.82 26.46 -1.52
C GLN A 184 27.74 26.85 -0.34
N LEU A 185 27.69 26.10 0.76
CA LEU A 185 28.57 26.26 1.91
C LEU A 185 30.04 25.99 1.52
N LEU A 186 30.29 24.95 0.74
CA LEU A 186 31.63 24.65 0.24
C LEU A 186 32.18 25.76 -0.66
N LEU A 187 31.36 26.30 -1.56
CA LEU A 187 31.70 27.44 -2.40
C LEU A 187 32.07 28.67 -1.54
N GLN A 188 31.27 28.98 -0.51
CA GLN A 188 31.55 30.09 0.39
C GLN A 188 32.90 29.93 1.10
N ARG A 189 33.17 28.75 1.66
CA ARG A 189 34.46 28.44 2.31
C ARG A 189 35.64 28.57 1.35
N LYS A 190 35.47 28.17 0.09
CA LYS A 190 36.50 28.29 -0.96
C LYS A 190 36.77 29.74 -1.35
N ARG A 191 35.73 30.57 -1.45
CA ARG A 191 35.86 32.02 -1.67
C ARG A 191 36.59 32.71 -0.51
N GLU A 192 36.28 32.36 0.74
CA GLU A 192 37.00 32.88 1.91
C GLU A 192 38.48 32.48 1.94
N ALA A 193 38.80 31.26 1.50
CA ALA A 193 40.17 30.79 1.37
C ALA A 193 40.94 31.48 0.23
N GLU A 194 40.29 31.70 -0.92
CA GLU A 194 40.86 32.44 -2.05
C GLU A 194 41.16 33.89 -1.67
N ALA A 195 40.25 34.56 -0.96
CA ALA A 195 40.46 35.92 -0.46
C ALA A 195 41.70 36.02 0.44
N LYS A 196 41.98 35.01 1.27
CA LYS A 196 43.21 34.95 2.09
C LYS A 196 44.46 34.72 1.24
N LEU A 197 44.35 33.91 0.18
CA LEU A 197 45.46 33.62 -0.74
C LEU A 197 45.88 34.84 -1.57
N GLN A 198 44.97 35.78 -1.83
CA GLN A 198 45.30 37.04 -2.53
C GLN A 198 46.39 37.86 -1.82
N PHE A 199 46.52 37.72 -0.50
CA PHE A 199 47.57 38.38 0.29
C PHE A 199 48.88 37.57 0.35
N THR A 200 48.95 36.45 -0.37
CA THR A 200 50.11 35.55 -0.39
C THR A 200 50.75 35.60 -1.78
N ASN A 201 52.07 35.83 -1.89
CA ASN A 201 52.80 35.87 -3.18
C ASN A 201 52.96 34.47 -3.82
N LYS A 202 51.86 33.77 -4.10
CA LYS A 202 51.82 32.42 -4.73
C LYS A 202 50.77 32.37 -5.84
N PRO A 203 51.08 32.90 -7.05
CA PRO A 203 50.11 33.07 -8.14
C PRO A 203 49.52 31.74 -8.65
N ASP A 204 50.29 30.65 -8.71
CA ASP A 204 49.80 29.35 -9.19
C ASP A 204 48.68 28.78 -8.30
N LYS A 205 48.82 28.94 -6.98
CA LYS A 205 47.79 28.50 -6.01
C LYS A 205 46.53 29.36 -6.08
N LEU A 206 46.69 30.63 -6.39
CA LEU A 206 45.58 31.55 -6.59
C LEU A 206 44.78 31.18 -7.85
N GLN A 207 45.48 30.85 -8.95
CA GLN A 207 44.84 30.41 -10.18
C GLN A 207 44.06 29.10 -9.98
N GLN A 208 44.67 28.12 -9.32
CA GLN A 208 43.99 26.86 -8.97
C GLN A 208 42.72 27.10 -8.14
N ALA A 209 42.78 27.97 -7.12
CA ALA A 209 41.63 28.29 -6.29
C ALA A 209 40.49 28.94 -7.11
N LYS A 210 40.80 29.80 -8.08
CA LYS A 210 39.82 30.42 -8.97
C LYS A 210 39.15 29.39 -9.89
N ASP A 211 39.91 28.44 -10.42
CA ASP A 211 39.38 27.38 -11.27
C ASP A 211 38.45 26.45 -10.47
N GLU A 212 38.83 26.08 -9.24
CA GLU A 212 37.98 25.30 -8.32
C GLU A 212 36.68 26.05 -7.94
N ILE A 213 36.76 27.38 -7.71
CA ILE A 213 35.58 28.21 -7.44
C ILE A 213 34.62 28.19 -8.63
N LYS A 214 35.14 28.35 -9.86
CA LYS A 214 34.32 28.34 -11.08
C LYS A 214 33.61 27.00 -11.28
N GLU A 215 34.26 25.88 -10.99
CA GLU A 215 33.63 24.56 -11.03
C GLU A 215 32.52 24.43 -9.98
N LEU A 216 32.77 24.89 -8.75
CA LEU A 216 31.80 24.86 -7.65
C LEU A 216 30.59 25.77 -7.92
N GLU A 217 30.78 26.94 -8.54
CA GLU A 217 29.69 27.80 -9.00
C GLU A 217 28.77 27.06 -9.97
N GLY A 218 29.34 26.32 -10.92
CA GLY A 218 28.57 25.47 -11.82
C GLY A 218 27.77 24.39 -11.09
N LYS A 219 28.36 23.75 -10.06
CA LYS A 219 27.68 22.75 -9.22
C LYS A 219 26.54 23.35 -8.39
N VAL A 220 26.74 24.54 -7.82
CA VAL A 220 25.70 25.26 -7.05
C VAL A 220 24.53 25.62 -7.97
N GLN A 221 24.80 26.17 -9.15
CA GLN A 221 23.75 26.49 -10.13
C GLN A 221 22.99 25.24 -10.60
N GLN A 222 23.68 24.11 -10.78
CA GLN A 222 23.01 22.85 -11.11
C GLN A 222 22.13 22.35 -9.97
N GLY A 223 22.62 22.40 -8.72
CA GLY A 223 21.84 22.01 -7.55
C GLY A 223 20.57 22.83 -7.37
N GLU A 224 20.65 24.15 -7.63
CA GLU A 224 19.50 25.05 -7.63
C GLU A 224 18.48 24.66 -8.70
N ARG A 225 18.92 24.42 -9.94
CA ARG A 225 18.04 23.96 -11.04
C ARG A 225 17.38 22.62 -10.72
N ASP A 226 18.13 21.67 -10.18
CA ASP A 226 17.62 20.35 -9.81
C ASP A 226 16.54 20.49 -8.72
N PHE A 227 16.79 21.34 -7.71
CA PHE A 227 15.84 21.61 -6.63
C PHE A 227 14.57 22.32 -7.12
N GLU A 228 14.68 23.30 -8.02
CA GLU A 228 13.53 23.96 -8.60
C GLU A 228 12.70 22.99 -9.45
N GLN A 229 13.37 22.15 -10.24
CA GLN A 229 12.71 21.19 -11.13
C GLN A 229 11.97 20.09 -10.35
N ILE A 230 12.58 19.52 -9.30
CA ILE A 230 11.88 18.54 -8.44
C ILE A 230 10.71 19.20 -7.73
N SER A 231 10.85 20.44 -7.26
CA SER A 231 9.76 21.18 -6.60
C SER A 231 8.56 21.40 -7.54
N LYS A 232 8.82 21.83 -8.78
CA LYS A 232 7.77 21.97 -9.82
C LYS A 232 7.10 20.64 -10.15
N THR A 233 7.87 19.56 -10.18
CA THR A 233 7.36 18.21 -10.48
C THR A 233 6.47 17.71 -9.35
N ILE A 234 6.89 17.88 -8.08
CA ILE A 234 6.09 17.48 -6.92
C ILE A 234 4.75 18.19 -6.90
N ARG A 235 4.70 19.50 -7.16
CA ARG A 235 3.42 20.23 -7.22
C ARG A 235 2.44 19.65 -8.23
N LYS A 236 2.94 19.29 -9.43
CA LYS A 236 2.12 18.67 -10.48
C LYS A 236 1.64 17.28 -10.05
N GLU A 237 2.52 16.45 -9.52
CA GLU A 237 2.17 15.09 -9.11
C GLU A 237 1.25 15.06 -7.89
N VAL A 238 1.40 15.98 -6.93
CA VAL A 238 0.47 16.12 -5.79
C VAL A 238 -0.94 16.48 -6.29
N SER A 239 -1.06 17.44 -7.22
CA SER A 239 -2.36 17.81 -7.78
C SER A 239 -3.00 16.66 -8.57
N ARG A 240 -2.19 15.89 -9.31
CA ARG A 240 -2.66 14.69 -10.02
C ARG A 240 -3.11 13.61 -9.03
N PHE A 241 -2.29 13.31 -8.03
CA PHE A 241 -2.57 12.32 -7.00
C PHE A 241 -3.89 12.61 -6.28
N GLU A 242 -4.12 13.85 -5.87
CA GLU A 242 -5.35 14.22 -5.16
C GLU A 242 -6.61 13.96 -6.01
N LYS A 243 -6.55 14.23 -7.32
CA LYS A 243 -7.66 13.98 -8.26
C LYS A 243 -7.89 12.49 -8.52
N GLU A 244 -6.83 11.76 -8.87
CA GLU A 244 -6.93 10.33 -9.19
C GLU A 244 -7.33 9.52 -7.95
N ARG A 245 -6.82 9.85 -6.76
CA ARG A 245 -7.23 9.22 -5.49
C ARG A 245 -8.75 9.26 -5.31
N VAL A 246 -9.35 10.43 -5.43
CA VAL A 246 -10.80 10.57 -5.23
C VAL A 246 -11.58 9.73 -6.24
N LYS A 247 -11.15 9.72 -7.50
CA LYS A 247 -11.80 8.97 -8.58
C LYS A 247 -11.67 7.46 -8.38
N ASP A 248 -10.48 6.97 -8.05
CA ASP A 248 -10.20 5.56 -7.82
C ASP A 248 -11.01 5.03 -6.64
N PHE A 249 -10.95 5.72 -5.50
CA PHE A 249 -11.70 5.34 -4.30
C PHE A 249 -13.20 5.35 -4.56
N LYS A 250 -13.74 6.38 -5.22
CA LYS A 250 -15.17 6.42 -5.57
C LYS A 250 -15.57 5.19 -6.39
N THR A 251 -14.79 4.88 -7.43
CA THR A 251 -15.09 3.77 -8.34
C THR A 251 -15.08 2.43 -7.61
N ILE A 252 -14.05 2.20 -6.79
CA ILE A 252 -13.89 0.94 -6.06
C ILE A 252 -14.91 0.80 -4.93
N ILE A 253 -15.21 1.88 -4.19
CA ILE A 253 -16.23 1.86 -3.13
C ILE A 253 -17.61 1.53 -3.71
N ILE A 254 -17.98 2.08 -4.87
CA ILE A 254 -19.25 1.75 -5.52
C ILE A 254 -19.30 0.25 -5.86
N LYS A 255 -18.28 -0.28 -6.54
CA LYS A 255 -18.20 -1.71 -6.88
C LYS A 255 -18.25 -2.60 -5.65
N TYR A 256 -17.56 -2.21 -4.58
CA TYR A 256 -17.55 -2.94 -3.31
C TYR A 256 -18.95 -2.94 -2.66
N LEU A 257 -19.63 -1.79 -2.58
CA LEU A 257 -20.98 -1.70 -2.04
C LEU A 257 -22.00 -2.49 -2.87
N GLU A 258 -21.90 -2.46 -4.20
CA GLU A 258 -22.73 -3.26 -5.10
C GLU A 258 -22.56 -4.76 -4.83
N SER A 259 -21.31 -5.22 -4.67
CA SER A 259 -21.02 -6.60 -4.29
C SER A 259 -21.62 -6.97 -2.93
N LEU A 260 -21.48 -6.12 -1.91
CA LEU A 260 -22.07 -6.36 -0.59
C LEU A 260 -23.60 -6.47 -0.65
N VAL A 261 -24.27 -5.58 -1.39
CA VAL A 261 -25.73 -5.61 -1.56
C VAL A 261 -26.17 -6.89 -2.25
N GLN A 262 -25.46 -7.32 -3.30
CA GLN A 262 -25.77 -8.56 -4.01
C GLN A 262 -25.65 -9.78 -3.09
N THR A 263 -24.58 -9.88 -2.31
CA THR A 263 -24.43 -10.98 -1.34
C THR A 263 -25.55 -10.96 -0.30
N GLN A 264 -25.90 -9.78 0.23
CA GLN A 264 -26.97 -9.67 1.23
C GLN A 264 -28.33 -10.09 0.65
N GLN A 265 -28.62 -9.76 -0.61
CA GLN A 265 -29.83 -10.19 -1.29
C GLN A 265 -29.90 -11.72 -1.46
N GLN A 266 -28.76 -12.37 -1.75
CA GLN A 266 -28.73 -13.84 -1.84
C GLN A 266 -28.91 -14.50 -0.48
N LEU A 267 -28.29 -13.96 0.57
CA LEU A 267 -28.46 -14.43 1.94
C LEU A 267 -29.94 -14.44 2.36
N ILE A 268 -30.68 -13.36 2.06
CA ILE A 268 -32.12 -13.28 2.33
C ILE A 268 -32.87 -14.39 1.60
N LYS A 269 -32.61 -14.57 0.29
CA LYS A 269 -33.27 -15.61 -0.51
C LYS A 269 -33.03 -17.02 0.04
N TYR A 270 -31.82 -17.32 0.50
CA TYR A 270 -31.50 -18.62 1.08
C TYR A 270 -32.27 -18.89 2.37
N TRP A 271 -32.36 -17.89 3.26
CA TRP A 271 -33.16 -18.02 4.49
C TRP A 271 -34.67 -18.08 4.23
N GLU A 272 -35.19 -17.28 3.29
CA GLU A 272 -36.60 -17.33 2.89
C GLU A 272 -36.99 -18.70 2.32
N ALA A 273 -36.10 -19.31 1.52
CA ALA A 273 -36.32 -20.66 0.98
C ALA A 273 -36.30 -21.74 2.07
N PHE A 274 -35.52 -21.57 3.14
CA PHE A 274 -35.44 -22.50 4.26
C PHE A 274 -36.63 -22.39 5.24
N LEU A 275 -37.23 -21.21 5.37
CA LEU A 275 -38.25 -20.91 6.37
C LEU A 275 -39.42 -21.92 6.44
N PRO A 276 -39.97 -22.45 5.33
CA PRO A 276 -41.03 -23.46 5.38
C PRO A 276 -40.63 -24.75 6.07
N GLU A 277 -39.39 -25.20 5.88
CA GLU A 277 -38.86 -26.44 6.45
C GLU A 277 -38.61 -26.28 7.95
N ALA A 278 -38.14 -25.11 8.39
CA ALA A 278 -38.06 -24.78 9.82
C ALA A 278 -39.43 -24.81 10.50
N LYS A 279 -40.48 -24.31 9.83
CA LYS A 279 -41.87 -24.34 10.33
C LYS A 279 -42.50 -25.72 10.33
N ALA A 280 -41.97 -26.67 9.56
CA ALA A 280 -42.49 -28.04 9.52
C ALA A 280 -42.12 -28.88 10.77
N ILE A 281 -41.22 -28.36 11.61
CA ILE A 281 -40.75 -29.01 12.85
C ILE A 281 -41.46 -28.46 14.09
N SER A 282 -42.05 -27.26 14.01
CA SER A 282 -42.78 -26.60 15.11
C SER A 282 -44.20 -27.13 15.25
#